data_AF-A0A2S6AZ64-F1
#
_entry.id   AF-A0A2S6AZ64-F1
#
_cell.length_a   1.000
_cell.length_b   1.000
_cell.length_c   1.000
_cell.angle_alpha   90.00
_cell.angle_beta   90.00
_cell.angle_gamma   90.00
#
_symmetry.space_group_name_H-M   'P 1'
#
loop_
_entity.id
_entity.type
_entity.pdbx_description
1 polymer ?
#
loop_
_entity_poly.entity_id
_entity_poly.type
_entity_poly.pdbx_seq_one_letter_code
_entity_poly.pdbx_strand_id
1 'polypeptide(L)' 'DSGDEWFIQRYQHGSSHDGKVYMPPFGDVLGQKAGWAIRAWLETKHQE' A
#
# COMPACT_ATOMS: atom_id res chain seq x y z
N ASP A 1 8.04 -12.22 1.42
CA ASP A 1 8.37 -11.14 0.46
C ASP A 1 7.33 -10.84 -0.62
N SER A 2 6.51 -11.79 -1.08
CA SER A 2 5.47 -11.50 -2.11
C SER A 2 4.39 -10.49 -1.70
N GLY A 3 4.20 -10.26 -0.38
CA GLY A 3 3.26 -9.25 0.13
C GLY A 3 3.75 -7.81 -0.02
N ASP A 4 5.06 -7.60 -0.06
CA ASP A 4 5.66 -6.26 -0.16
C ASP A 4 5.52 -5.71 -1.57
N GLU A 5 5.85 -6.52 -2.58
CA GLU A 5 5.68 -6.15 -3.98
C GLU A 5 4.22 -5.85 -4.30
N TRP A 6 3.30 -6.68 -3.78
CA TRP A 6 1.87 -6.45 -3.92
C TRP A 6 1.44 -5.13 -3.29
N PHE A 7 1.89 -4.84 -2.07
CA PHE A 7 1.56 -3.59 -1.37
C PHE A 7 2.14 -2.38 -2.10
N ILE A 8 3.40 -2.42 -2.52
CA ILE A 8 4.08 -1.31 -3.18
C ILE A 8 3.42 -0.96 -4.51
N GLN A 9 3.09 -1.96 -5.34
CA GLN A 9 2.40 -1.71 -6.61
C GLN A 9 1.06 -1.00 -6.40
N ARG A 10 0.28 -1.46 -5.42
CA ARG A 10 -1.03 -0.90 -5.05
C ARG A 10 -0.90 0.48 -4.42
N TYR A 11 0.12 0.70 -3.60
CA TYR A 11 0.42 1.98 -3.00
C TYR A 11 0.80 3.03 -4.06
N GLN A 12 1.56 2.64 -5.08
CA GLN A 12 1.97 3.55 -6.16
C GLN A 12 0.84 3.82 -7.14
N HIS A 13 0.18 2.77 -7.66
CA HIS A 13 -0.75 2.89 -8.80
C HIS A 13 -2.23 2.86 -8.37
N GLY A 14 -2.49 2.59 -7.09
CA GLY A 14 -3.82 2.36 -6.58
C GLY A 14 -4.37 0.98 -6.94
N SER A 15 -5.61 0.75 -6.54
CA SER A 15 -6.46 -0.30 -7.06
C SER A 15 -7.92 0.09 -7.00
N SER A 16 -8.55 -0.15 -8.13
CA SER A 16 -9.99 -0.06 -8.30
C SER A 16 -10.51 -1.36 -8.89
N HIS A 17 -11.70 -1.78 -8.48
CA HIS A 17 -12.40 -2.92 -9.06
C HIS A 17 -13.88 -2.60 -9.12
N ASP A 18 -14.53 -2.92 -10.24
CA ASP A 18 -15.96 -2.68 -10.46
C ASP A 18 -16.40 -1.24 -10.14
N GLY A 19 -15.60 -0.26 -10.58
CA GLY A 19 -15.86 1.17 -10.33
C GLY A 19 -15.62 1.65 -8.89
N LYS A 20 -15.29 0.76 -7.94
CA LYS A 20 -14.98 1.12 -6.55
C LYS A 20 -13.48 1.21 -6.34
N VAL A 21 -13.03 2.30 -5.74
CA VAL A 21 -11.62 2.51 -5.36
C VAL A 21 -11.36 1.84 -4.02
N TYR A 22 -10.53 0.80 -4.02
CA TYR A 22 -10.08 0.13 -2.79
C TYR A 22 -8.84 0.79 -2.21
N MET A 23 -7.98 1.33 -3.07
CA MET A 23 -6.77 2.03 -2.68
C MET A 23 -6.48 3.13 -3.72
N PRO A 24 -6.50 4.41 -3.36
CA PRO A 24 -6.00 5.46 -4.23
C PRO A 24 -4.48 5.33 -4.48
N PRO A 25 -3.95 5.88 -5.59
CA PRO A 25 -2.51 5.97 -5.80
C PRO A 25 -1.91 7.01 -4.82
N PHE A 26 -1.15 6.53 -3.83
CA PHE A 26 -0.53 7.35 -2.79
C PHE A 26 0.94 7.68 -3.06
N GLY A 27 1.56 7.05 -4.05
CA GLY A 27 2.99 7.16 -4.35
C GLY A 27 3.50 8.60 -4.42
N ASP A 28 2.85 9.44 -5.23
CA ASP A 28 3.25 10.84 -5.44
C ASP A 28 2.72 11.77 -4.35
N VAL A 29 1.64 11.38 -3.66
CA VAL A 29 0.96 12.21 -2.66
C VAL A 29 1.69 12.17 -1.32
N LEU A 30 2.10 10.98 -0.90
CA LEU A 30 2.70 10.73 0.42
C LEU A 30 4.20 10.39 0.33
N GLY A 31 4.69 10.00 -0.85
CA GLY A 31 6.09 9.69 -1.09
C GLY A 31 6.52 8.30 -0.58
N GLN A 32 7.65 7.81 -1.09
CA GLN A 32 8.11 6.43 -0.84
C GLN A 32 8.31 6.11 0.65
N LYS A 33 8.82 7.06 1.45
CA LYS A 33 9.07 6.85 2.89
C LYS A 33 7.78 6.59 3.66
N ALA A 34 6.69 7.24 3.30
CA ALA A 34 5.40 7.03 3.93
C ALA A 34 4.85 5.63 3.60
N GLY A 35 5.04 5.15 2.37
CA GLY A 35 4.68 3.78 1.97
C GLY A 35 5.34 2.72 2.85
N TRP A 36 6.65 2.83 3.07
CA TRP A 36 7.39 1.93 3.95
C TRP A 36 6.96 2.03 5.42
N ALA A 37 6.68 3.24 5.92
CA ALA A 37 6.19 3.43 7.29
C ALA A 37 4.83 2.75 7.51
N ILE A 38 3.91 2.88 6.54
CA ILE A 38 2.60 2.21 6.59
C ILE A 38 2.77 0.70 6.54
N ARG A 39 3.64 0.19 5.63
CA ARG A 39 3.89 -1.25 5.52
C ARG A 39 4.42 -1.84 6.83
N ALA A 40 5.44 -1.21 7.42
CA ALA A 40 6.02 -1.65 8.68
C ALA A 40 4.98 -1.63 9.82
N TRP A 41 4.13 -0.61 9.89
CA TRP A 41 3.05 -0.58 10.87
C TRP A 41 2.02 -1.69 10.65
N LEU A 42 1.61 -1.95 9.41
CA LEU A 42 0.69 -3.04 9.09
C LEU A 42 1.26 -4.42 9.50
N GLU A 43 2.57 -4.62 9.38
CA GLU A 43 3.23 -5.83 9.89
C GLU A 43 3.11 -5.97 11.40
N THR A 44 3.26 -4.88 12.16
CA THR A 44 3.06 -4.92 13.62
C THR A 44 1.61 -5.25 14.02
N LYS A 45 0.63 -4.95 13.16
CA LYS A 45 -0.79 -5.22 13.40
C LYS A 45 -1.22 -6.62 12.99
N HIS A 46 -0.47 -7.25 12.10
CA HIS A 46 -0.70 -8.61 11.62
C HIS A 46 0.19 -9.63 12.37
N GLN A 47 0.60 -9.33 13.60
CA GLN A 47 1.14 -10.30 14.54
C GLN A 47 -0.03 -10.99 15.25
N GLU A 48 -0.25 -12.27 14.95
CA GLU A 48 -1.02 -13.20 15.81
C GLU A 48 -0.26 -13.50 17.12
#